data_AF-A0A2N0ZB83-F1
#
_entry.id   AF-A0A2N0ZB83-F1
#
_cell.length_a   1.000
_cell.length_b   1.000
_cell.length_c   1.000
_cell.angle_alpha   90.00
_cell.angle_beta   90.00
_cell.angle_gamma   90.00
#
_symmetry.space_group_name_H-M   'P 1'
#
loop_
_entity.id
_entity.type
_entity.pdbx_description
1 polymer ?
#
loop_
_entity_poly.entity_id
_entity_poly.type
_entity_poly.pdbx_seq_one_letter_code
_entity_poly.pdbx_strand_id
1 'polypeptide(L)'
;MNKQQRLKLIDKQSRAFSEGSVEFINEQWVFFDQETDEASLLDEFLQQEVEVYRFKRWKKGVLVGNGKISCDDEILFLKDQDTVRIRKLLIFSLERLLDEVNDDAFIQFVTSLNSIHFSIFDCIYCYNQLTFFNDEDRKSGVNFMIFDNQEHICSVQHHFFYYENETDRFEFTLNSGKRMVIEKISSS
;
A
#
# COMPACT_ATOMS: atom_id res chain seq x y z
N MET A 1 0.70 7.42 -19.15
CA MET A 1 1.11 8.04 -17.87
C MET A 1 2.62 7.78 -17.68
N ASN A 2 3.37 8.59 -16.94
CA ASN A 2 4.79 8.27 -16.65
C ASN A 2 4.94 7.70 -15.23
N LYS A 3 6.04 7.00 -14.95
CA LYS A 3 6.34 6.39 -13.64
C LYS A 3 6.19 7.34 -12.44
N GLN A 4 6.55 8.62 -12.59
CA GLN A 4 6.38 9.64 -11.54
C GLN A 4 4.91 9.95 -11.23
N GLN A 5 4.01 9.86 -12.21
CA GLN A 5 2.59 10.06 -11.98
C GLN A 5 1.97 8.87 -11.23
N ARG A 6 2.43 7.64 -11.50
CA ARG A 6 2.06 6.43 -10.73
C ARG A 6 2.50 6.55 -9.27
N LEU A 7 3.76 6.90 -9.05
CA LEU A 7 4.31 7.11 -7.70
C LEU A 7 3.53 8.16 -6.94
N LYS A 8 3.13 9.27 -7.59
CA LYS A 8 2.26 10.28 -6.96
C LYS A 8 0.90 9.73 -6.54
N LEU A 9 0.31 8.79 -7.27
CA LEU A 9 -0.96 8.16 -6.88
C LEU A 9 -0.79 7.20 -5.70
N ILE A 10 0.34 6.50 -5.64
CA ILE A 10 0.72 5.62 -4.52
C ILE A 10 1.05 6.44 -3.26
N ASP A 11 1.78 7.55 -3.39
CA ASP A 11 2.18 8.40 -2.26
C ASP A 11 1.02 9.21 -1.67
N LYS A 12 -0.05 9.43 -2.44
CA LYS A 12 -1.23 10.19 -1.99
C LYS A 12 -2.33 9.34 -1.37
N GLN A 13 -2.08 8.05 -1.15
CA GLN A 13 -3.06 7.16 -0.52
C GLN A 13 -3.27 7.59 0.94
N SER A 14 -4.52 7.80 1.34
CA SER A 14 -4.88 8.29 2.68
C SER A 14 -4.48 7.33 3.80
N ARG A 15 -4.42 6.03 3.52
CA ARG A 15 -4.12 4.95 4.47
C ARG A 15 -2.71 4.39 4.29
N ALA A 16 -1.78 5.17 3.72
CA ALA A 16 -0.40 4.76 3.45
C ALA A 16 0.51 4.67 4.70
N PHE A 17 0.02 5.09 5.86
CA PHE A 17 0.80 5.16 7.08
C PHE A 17 0.03 4.52 8.24
N SER A 18 0.76 3.86 9.14
CA SER A 18 0.32 3.56 10.50
C SER A 18 0.77 4.69 11.42
N GLU A 19 -0.16 5.37 12.07
CA GLU A 19 0.12 6.46 13.02
C GLU A 19 0.08 5.92 14.45
N GLY A 20 0.93 6.47 15.32
CA GLY A 20 1.02 6.01 16.70
C GLY A 20 2.02 6.81 17.53
N SER A 21 2.30 6.31 18.73
CA SER A 21 3.31 6.88 19.63
C SER A 21 4.47 5.92 19.84
N VAL A 22 5.66 6.48 20.05
CA VAL A 22 6.83 5.69 20.48
C VAL A 22 7.11 5.92 21.95
N GLU A 23 7.43 4.85 22.68
CA GLU A 23 7.86 4.92 24.08
C GLU A 23 9.19 4.19 24.27
N PHE A 24 9.98 4.65 25.24
CA PHE A 24 11.23 3.99 25.61
C PHE A 24 11.06 3.17 26.88
N ILE A 25 10.85 1.87 26.74
CA ILE A 25 10.51 0.93 27.82
C ILE A 25 11.57 -0.17 27.87
N ASN A 26 12.13 -0.44 29.06
CA ASN A 26 13.12 -1.51 29.28
C ASN A 26 14.29 -1.49 28.28
N GLU A 27 14.85 -0.30 28.01
CA GLU A 27 15.95 -0.08 27.05
C GLU A 27 15.59 -0.34 25.58
N GLN A 28 14.30 -0.45 25.26
CA GLN A 28 13.79 -0.70 23.90
C GLN A 28 12.80 0.38 23.49
N TRP A 29 12.83 0.72 22.20
CA TRP A 29 11.79 1.56 21.60
C TRP A 29 10.62 0.70 21.16
N VAL A 30 9.43 1.04 21.66
CA VAL A 30 8.17 0.36 21.35
C VAL A 30 7.28 1.33 20.59
N PHE A 31 6.70 0.88 19.47
CA PHE A 31 5.68 1.60 18.73
C PHE A 31 4.30 1.08 19.13
N PHE A 32 3.42 2.00 19.51
CA PHE A 32 2.02 1.73 19.81
C PHE A 32 1.17 2.30 18.68
N ASP A 33 0.54 1.41 17.91
CA ASP A 33 -0.31 1.76 16.78
C ASP A 33 -1.66 2.30 17.27
N GLN A 34 -2.06 3.47 16.78
CA GLN A 34 -3.28 4.15 17.22
C GLN A 34 -4.55 3.53 16.64
N GLU A 35 -4.48 2.84 15.49
CA GLU A 35 -5.64 2.24 14.83
C GLU A 35 -5.99 0.88 15.46
N THR A 36 -4.97 0.10 15.80
CA THR A 36 -5.11 -1.30 16.22
C THR A 36 -4.89 -1.54 17.71
N ASP A 37 -4.39 -0.53 18.45
CA ASP A 37 -3.91 -0.67 19.84
C ASP A 37 -2.81 -1.73 20.02
N GLU A 38 -2.14 -2.14 18.93
CA GLU A 38 -1.05 -3.10 18.95
C GLU A 38 0.29 -2.44 19.32
N ALA A 39 1.13 -3.20 20.03
CA ALA A 39 2.48 -2.79 20.39
C ALA A 39 3.51 -3.65 19.65
N SER A 40 4.49 -3.02 19.02
CA SER A 40 5.56 -3.67 18.27
C SER A 40 6.91 -3.04 18.59
N LEU A 41 8.00 -3.80 18.41
CA LEU A 41 9.33 -3.21 18.56
C LEU A 41 9.57 -2.24 17.40
N LEU A 42 10.05 -1.03 17.70
CA LEU A 42 10.31 -0.04 16.66
C LEU A 42 11.36 -0.55 15.65
N ASP A 43 12.25 -1.45 16.09
CA ASP A 43 13.26 -2.09 15.24
C ASP A 43 12.68 -3.04 14.17
N GLU A 44 11.40 -3.42 14.25
CA GLU A 44 10.72 -4.14 13.16
C GLU A 44 10.55 -3.27 11.91
N PHE A 45 10.62 -1.94 12.07
CA PHE A 45 10.44 -0.95 11.00
C PHE A 45 11.76 -0.33 10.52
N LEU A 46 12.91 -0.95 10.81
CA LEU A 46 14.20 -0.44 10.35
C LEU A 46 14.23 -0.29 8.83
N GLN A 47 14.88 0.78 8.38
CA GLN A 47 15.00 1.19 6.98
C GLN A 47 13.68 1.58 6.30
N GLN A 48 12.57 1.61 7.03
CA GLN A 48 11.31 2.13 6.52
C GLN A 48 11.25 3.65 6.63
N GLU A 49 10.46 4.24 5.75
CA GLU A 49 10.11 5.65 5.81
C GLU A 49 9.25 5.90 7.05
N VAL A 50 9.66 6.87 7.85
CA VAL A 50 8.97 7.28 9.07
C VAL A 50 8.87 8.80 9.07
N GLU A 51 7.78 9.31 9.60
CA GLU A 51 7.64 10.73 9.86
C GLU A 51 7.36 10.98 11.33
N VAL A 52 8.04 11.96 11.90
CA VAL A 52 7.86 12.38 13.31
C VAL A 52 7.13 13.72 13.35
N TYR A 53 6.12 13.83 14.20
CA TYR A 53 5.37 15.07 14.37
C TYR A 53 6.07 16.01 15.34
N ARG A 54 6.64 17.10 14.82
CA ARG A 54 7.36 18.11 15.64
C ARG A 54 7.08 19.50 15.15
N PHE A 55 6.93 20.45 16.07
CA PHE A 55 6.67 21.86 15.73
C PHE A 55 5.49 22.05 14.77
N LYS A 56 4.41 21.28 14.99
CA LYS A 56 3.18 21.27 14.17
C LYS A 56 3.38 20.89 12.70
N ARG A 57 4.42 20.09 12.40
CA ARG A 57 4.67 19.54 11.07
C ARG A 57 5.19 18.11 11.17
N TRP A 58 4.88 17.32 10.15
CA TRP A 58 5.52 16.03 9.94
C TRP A 58 6.90 16.24 9.34
N LYS A 59 7.91 15.65 9.96
CA LYS A 59 9.27 15.59 9.45
C LYS A 59 9.55 14.17 8.97
N LYS A 60 9.74 14.01 7.66
CA LYS A 60 10.03 12.73 7.00
C LYS A 60 11.51 12.36 7.11
N GLY A 61 11.77 11.07 7.26
CA GLY A 61 13.09 10.47 7.22
C GLY A 61 13.01 8.94 7.14
N VAL A 62 14.13 8.28 7.39
CA VAL A 62 14.26 6.82 7.41
C VAL A 62 14.67 6.37 8.81
N LEU A 63 14.00 5.35 9.35
CA LEU A 63 14.38 4.80 10.65
C LEU A 63 15.70 4.02 10.54
N VAL A 64 16.70 4.39 11.35
CA VAL A 64 18.04 3.77 11.33
C VAL A 64 18.42 3.08 12.65
N GLY A 65 17.45 2.96 13.58
CA GLY A 65 17.57 2.22 14.83
C GLY A 65 18.01 3.05 16.03
N ASN A 66 17.89 2.48 17.24
CA ASN A 66 18.18 3.17 18.51
C ASN A 66 17.44 4.51 18.66
N GLY A 67 16.20 4.58 18.16
CA GLY A 67 15.39 5.80 18.17
C GLY A 67 15.92 6.91 17.26
N LYS A 68 16.72 6.59 16.24
CA LYS A 68 17.26 7.58 15.30
C LYS A 68 16.53 7.53 13.97
N ILE A 69 16.21 8.70 13.45
CA ILE A 69 15.63 8.92 12.14
C ILE A 69 16.64 9.73 11.32
N SER A 70 17.06 9.18 10.18
CA SER A 70 17.89 9.88 9.21
C SER A 70 17.01 10.72 8.30
N CYS A 71 17.15 12.04 8.39
CA CYS A 71 16.61 13.00 7.43
C CYS A 71 17.73 13.43 6.47
N ASP A 72 17.38 14.14 5.39
CA ASP A 72 18.32 14.50 4.30
C ASP A 72 19.67 15.04 4.79
N ASP A 73 19.65 15.98 5.75
CA ASP A 73 20.86 16.66 6.26
C ASP A 73 21.05 16.52 7.78
N GLU A 74 20.17 15.79 8.48
CA GLU A 74 20.21 15.70 9.95
C GLU A 74 19.77 14.34 10.48
N ILE A 75 20.25 13.99 11.68
CA ILE A 75 19.72 12.86 12.45
C ILE A 75 18.78 13.41 13.51
N LEU A 76 17.53 12.98 13.46
CA LEU A 76 16.55 13.24 14.51
C LEU A 76 16.56 12.08 15.50
N PHE A 77 16.66 12.42 16.78
CA PHE A 77 16.49 11.47 17.88
C PHE A 77 15.05 11.52 18.33
N LEU A 78 14.38 10.38 18.36
CA LEU A 78 13.07 10.20 18.97
C LEU A 78 13.13 10.48 20.46
N LYS A 79 12.01 10.98 20.98
CA LYS A 79 11.77 11.20 22.40
C LYS A 79 10.64 10.29 22.84
N ASP A 80 10.64 9.98 24.13
CA ASP A 80 9.51 9.29 24.75
C ASP A 80 8.21 10.06 24.44
N GLN A 81 7.17 9.32 24.06
CA GLN A 81 5.85 9.79 23.64
C GLN A 81 5.83 10.66 22.37
N ASP A 82 6.87 10.62 21.54
CA ASP A 82 6.79 11.26 20.22
C ASP A 82 5.70 10.58 19.38
N THR A 83 4.85 11.39 18.74
CA THR A 83 3.92 10.91 17.72
C THR A 83 4.69 10.68 16.42
N VAL A 84 4.58 9.46 15.88
CA VAL A 84 5.20 9.05 14.62
C VAL A 84 4.15 8.45 13.71
N ARG A 85 4.46 8.44 12.41
CA ARG A 85 3.74 7.62 11.44
C ARG A 85 4.73 6.87 10.57
N ILE A 86 4.51 5.57 10.41
CA ILE A 86 5.40 4.66 9.69
C ILE A 86 4.72 4.29 8.38
N ARG A 87 5.45 4.42 7.26
CA ARG A 87 4.93 4.11 5.91
C ARG A 87 4.65 2.61 5.82
N LYS A 88 3.40 2.23 5.53
CA LYS A 88 3.03 0.83 5.28
C LYS A 88 3.75 0.33 4.02
N LEU A 89 4.17 -0.93 4.02
CA LEU A 89 4.76 -1.58 2.86
C LEU A 89 3.66 -2.21 2.00
N LEU A 90 3.85 -2.19 0.68
CA LEU A 90 2.99 -2.96 -0.22
C LEU A 90 3.38 -4.44 -0.15
N ILE A 91 2.38 -5.31 -0.27
CA ILE A 91 2.65 -6.73 -0.53
C ILE A 91 3.40 -6.84 -1.86
N PHE A 92 4.52 -7.55 -1.86
CA PHE A 92 5.39 -7.70 -3.02
C PHE A 92 4.65 -8.15 -4.29
N SER A 93 3.76 -9.15 -4.19
CA SER A 93 2.94 -9.62 -5.32
C SER A 93 2.02 -8.53 -5.89
N LEU A 94 1.48 -7.66 -5.03
CA LEU A 94 0.68 -6.52 -5.47
C LEU A 94 1.55 -5.45 -6.11
N GLU A 95 2.72 -5.15 -5.54
CA GLU A 95 3.68 -4.22 -6.13
C GLU A 95 4.08 -4.65 -7.55
N ARG A 96 4.38 -5.95 -7.75
CA ARG A 96 4.65 -6.52 -9.09
C ARG A 96 3.47 -6.34 -10.03
N LEU A 97 2.25 -6.68 -9.60
CA LEU A 97 1.05 -6.51 -10.42
C LEU A 97 0.86 -5.03 -10.79
N LEU A 98 1.03 -4.12 -9.84
CA LEU A 98 0.96 -2.69 -10.08
C LEU A 98 2.06 -2.24 -11.04
N ASP A 99 3.25 -2.83 -11.08
CA ASP A 99 4.26 -2.46 -12.08
C ASP A 99 3.94 -3.00 -13.49
N GLU A 100 3.22 -4.12 -13.59
CA GLU A 100 2.92 -4.83 -14.84
C GLU A 100 1.67 -4.32 -15.56
N VAL A 101 0.62 -3.92 -14.84
CA VAL A 101 -0.62 -3.44 -15.47
C VAL A 101 -0.41 -2.09 -16.16
N ASN A 102 -1.10 -1.92 -17.30
CA ASN A 102 -1.06 -0.67 -18.04
C ASN A 102 -1.58 0.51 -17.19
N ASP A 103 -1.28 1.72 -17.64
CA ASP A 103 -1.58 2.95 -16.90
C ASP A 103 -3.05 3.18 -16.62
N ASP A 104 -3.92 2.83 -17.58
CA ASP A 104 -5.34 3.07 -17.44
C ASP A 104 -5.96 2.06 -16.46
N ALA A 105 -5.60 0.79 -16.56
CA ALA A 105 -6.00 -0.26 -15.62
C ALA A 105 -5.54 0.07 -14.20
N PHE A 106 -4.29 0.55 -14.04
CA PHE A 106 -3.79 1.02 -12.75
C PHE A 106 -4.62 2.17 -12.16
N ILE A 107 -4.87 3.23 -12.95
CA ILE A 107 -5.65 4.37 -12.49
C ILE A 107 -7.05 3.91 -12.11
N GLN A 108 -7.68 3.10 -12.96
CA GLN A 108 -9.02 2.58 -12.74
C GLN A 108 -9.07 1.73 -11.47
N PHE A 109 -8.13 0.82 -11.27
CA PHE A 109 -8.03 0.01 -10.06
C PHE A 109 -7.88 0.86 -8.80
N VAL A 110 -6.87 1.74 -8.74
CA VAL A 110 -6.58 2.55 -7.55
C VAL A 110 -7.72 3.52 -7.24
N THR A 111 -8.26 4.22 -8.25
CA THR A 111 -9.36 5.17 -8.02
C THR A 111 -10.64 4.48 -7.58
N SER A 112 -10.92 3.29 -8.12
CA SER A 112 -12.09 2.51 -7.74
C SER A 112 -11.97 1.97 -6.33
N LEU A 113 -10.80 1.46 -5.95
CA LEU A 113 -10.49 1.03 -4.58
C LEU A 113 -10.66 2.21 -3.59
N ASN A 114 -10.12 3.38 -3.93
CA ASN A 114 -10.25 4.60 -3.13
C ASN A 114 -11.70 5.06 -2.98
N SER A 115 -12.53 4.89 -4.02
CA SER A 115 -13.94 5.29 -4.01
C SER A 115 -14.80 4.49 -3.02
N ILE A 116 -14.32 3.31 -2.61
CA ILE A 116 -14.96 2.46 -1.59
C ILE A 116 -14.19 2.47 -0.26
N HIS A 117 -13.36 3.49 -0.03
CA HIS A 117 -12.60 3.72 1.21
C HIS A 117 -11.52 2.68 1.54
N PHE A 118 -10.99 2.01 0.52
CA PHE A 118 -9.79 1.19 0.62
C PHE A 118 -8.62 1.89 -0.07
N SER A 119 -7.39 1.55 0.33
CA SER A 119 -6.16 1.89 -0.37
C SER A 119 -5.42 0.62 -0.77
N ILE A 120 -4.44 0.76 -1.66
CA ILE A 120 -3.55 -0.36 -2.01
C ILE A 120 -2.72 -0.88 -0.83
N PHE A 121 -2.55 -0.08 0.23
CA PHE A 121 -1.85 -0.46 1.45
C PHE A 121 -2.71 -1.28 2.42
N ASP A 122 -4.02 -1.40 2.15
CA ASP A 122 -4.92 -2.26 2.91
C ASP A 122 -4.91 -3.71 2.37
N CYS A 123 -4.04 -4.02 1.41
CA CYS A 123 -3.93 -5.37 0.86
C CYS A 123 -3.29 -6.32 1.88
N ILE A 124 -4.01 -7.39 2.22
CA ILE A 124 -3.53 -8.45 3.14
C ILE A 124 -3.16 -9.74 2.40
N TYR A 125 -3.61 -9.89 1.15
CA TYR A 125 -3.26 -11.02 0.29
C TYR A 125 -3.32 -10.63 -1.18
N CYS A 126 -2.32 -11.04 -1.96
CA CYS A 126 -2.32 -10.89 -3.41
C CYS A 126 -1.69 -12.12 -4.08
N TYR A 127 -2.48 -12.76 -4.93
CA TYR A 127 -2.03 -13.77 -5.88
C TYR A 127 -1.98 -13.14 -7.28
N ASN A 128 -0.77 -12.82 -7.74
CA ASN A 128 -0.54 -12.28 -9.09
C ASN A 128 -0.22 -13.42 -10.07
N GLN A 129 -1.24 -13.91 -10.76
CA GLN A 129 -1.14 -14.92 -11.81
C GLN A 129 -0.32 -14.41 -13.02
N LEU A 130 -0.31 -13.09 -13.27
CA LEU A 130 0.40 -12.50 -14.42
C LEU A 130 1.91 -12.77 -14.37
N THR A 131 2.50 -12.78 -13.17
CA THR A 131 3.93 -13.08 -12.93
C THR A 131 4.39 -14.39 -13.56
N PHE A 132 3.51 -15.38 -13.70
CA PHE A 132 3.88 -16.71 -14.19
C PHE A 132 3.92 -16.81 -15.71
N PHE A 133 3.45 -15.79 -16.43
CA PHE A 133 3.29 -15.83 -17.89
C PHE A 133 4.48 -15.30 -18.70
N ASN A 134 5.63 -14.96 -18.10
CA ASN A 134 6.91 -14.60 -18.76
C ASN A 134 6.75 -13.82 -20.10
N ASP A 135 7.56 -14.12 -21.12
CA ASP A 135 7.48 -13.57 -22.49
C ASP A 135 6.45 -14.33 -23.36
N GLU A 136 5.40 -14.91 -22.77
CA GLU A 136 4.35 -15.55 -23.57
C GLU A 136 3.53 -14.50 -24.33
N ASP A 137 3.30 -14.77 -25.62
CA ASP A 137 2.53 -13.88 -26.51
C ASP A 137 1.04 -13.79 -26.12
N ARG A 138 0.54 -14.71 -25.28
CA ARG A 138 -0.88 -14.81 -24.90
C ARG A 138 -1.03 -15.02 -23.41
N LYS A 139 -1.47 -13.99 -22.69
CA LYS A 139 -1.62 -14.05 -21.24
C LYS A 139 -3.09 -13.92 -20.87
N SER A 140 -3.62 -14.88 -20.13
CA SER A 140 -4.97 -14.77 -19.60
C SER A 140 -5.10 -15.47 -18.27
N GLY A 141 -5.78 -14.82 -17.34
CA GLY A 141 -5.96 -15.36 -16.01
C GLY A 141 -6.73 -14.42 -15.11
N VAL A 142 -6.70 -14.75 -13.82
CA VAL A 142 -7.34 -13.98 -12.77
C VAL A 142 -6.36 -13.81 -11.63
N ASN A 143 -6.11 -12.56 -11.24
CA ASN A 143 -5.40 -12.25 -10.00
C ASN A 143 -6.42 -12.14 -8.87
N PHE A 144 -6.07 -12.65 -7.69
CA PHE A 144 -6.92 -12.59 -6.50
C PHE A 144 -6.27 -11.67 -5.47
N MET A 145 -7.01 -10.69 -4.99
CA MET A 145 -6.56 -9.76 -3.98
C MET A 145 -7.59 -9.64 -2.87
N ILE A 146 -7.14 -9.59 -1.61
CA ILE A 146 -7.97 -9.34 -0.44
C ILE A 146 -7.46 -8.09 0.26
N PHE A 147 -8.38 -7.19 0.59
CA PHE A 147 -8.13 -5.95 1.30
C PHE A 147 -8.92 -5.90 2.61
N ASP A 148 -8.31 -5.34 3.63
CA ASP A 148 -8.89 -5.10 4.95
C ASP A 148 -8.56 -3.67 5.40
N ASN A 149 -9.57 -2.82 5.45
CA ASN A 149 -9.43 -1.44 5.92
C ASN A 149 -9.84 -1.27 7.40
N GLN A 150 -9.91 -2.37 8.15
CA GLN A 150 -10.37 -2.49 9.54
C GLN A 150 -11.87 -2.29 9.77
N GLU A 151 -12.61 -1.76 8.80
CA GLU A 151 -14.08 -1.65 8.84
C GLU A 151 -14.76 -2.74 8.00
N HIS A 152 -14.17 -3.03 6.84
CA HIS A 152 -14.71 -3.90 5.81
C HIS A 152 -13.61 -4.76 5.19
N ILE A 153 -14.01 -5.94 4.72
CA ILE A 153 -13.19 -6.78 3.85
C ILE A 153 -13.67 -6.60 2.42
N CYS A 154 -12.73 -6.42 1.49
CA CYS A 154 -12.99 -6.36 0.06
C CYS A 154 -12.16 -7.42 -0.68
N SER A 155 -12.84 -8.28 -1.42
CA SER A 155 -12.20 -9.17 -2.38
C SER A 155 -12.20 -8.50 -3.75
N VAL A 156 -11.03 -8.48 -4.41
CA VAL A 156 -10.90 -8.03 -5.79
C VAL A 156 -10.39 -9.16 -6.68
N GLN A 157 -11.11 -9.45 -7.75
CA GLN A 157 -10.67 -10.34 -8.82
C GLN A 157 -10.30 -9.48 -10.03
N HIS A 158 -9.05 -9.57 -10.47
CA HIS A 158 -8.59 -8.90 -11.68
C HIS A 158 -8.46 -9.92 -12.80
N HIS A 159 -9.46 -9.95 -13.67
CA HIS A 159 -9.45 -10.74 -14.90
C HIS A 159 -8.67 -9.98 -15.97
N PHE A 160 -7.66 -10.63 -16.55
CA PHE A 160 -6.87 -10.06 -17.62
C PHE A 160 -6.84 -10.97 -18.83
N PHE A 161 -6.77 -10.35 -20.00
CA PHE A 161 -6.53 -11.01 -21.28
C PHE A 161 -5.64 -10.10 -22.11
N TYR A 162 -4.38 -10.47 -22.32
CA TYR A 162 -3.39 -9.70 -23.08
C TYR A 162 -2.99 -10.49 -24.33
N TYR A 163 -3.60 -10.11 -25.45
CA TYR A 163 -3.33 -10.60 -26.80
C TYR A 163 -3.87 -9.55 -27.80
N GLU A 164 -4.70 -9.93 -28.78
CA GLU A 164 -5.22 -9.02 -29.82
C GLU A 164 -6.13 -7.90 -29.29
N ASN A 165 -6.89 -8.14 -28.21
CA ASN A 165 -7.74 -7.15 -27.56
C ASN A 165 -7.46 -7.16 -26.06
N GLU A 166 -6.53 -6.32 -25.62
CA GLU A 166 -6.18 -6.26 -24.20
C GLU A 166 -7.36 -5.79 -23.34
N THR A 167 -7.70 -6.61 -22.34
CA THR A 167 -8.75 -6.27 -21.37
C THR A 167 -8.26 -6.46 -19.95
N ASP A 168 -8.66 -5.50 -19.12
CA ASP A 168 -8.52 -5.54 -17.67
C ASP A 168 -9.92 -5.34 -17.07
N ARG A 169 -10.36 -6.31 -16.27
CA ARG A 169 -11.64 -6.27 -15.56
C ARG A 169 -11.41 -6.52 -14.09
N PHE A 170 -11.84 -5.58 -13.27
CA PHE A 170 -11.78 -5.65 -11.81
C PHE A 170 -13.19 -5.90 -11.25
N GLU A 171 -13.36 -6.98 -10.50
CA GLU A 171 -14.56 -7.28 -9.75
C GLU A 171 -14.31 -7.13 -8.26
N PHE A 172 -15.00 -6.18 -7.63
CA PHE A 172 -14.94 -5.89 -6.21
C PHE A 172 -16.16 -6.49 -5.52
N THR A 173 -15.94 -7.20 -4.41
CA THR A 173 -16.99 -7.75 -3.56
C THR A 173 -16.68 -7.39 -2.12
N LEU A 174 -17.54 -6.59 -1.48
CA LEU A 174 -17.41 -6.24 -0.07
C LEU A 174 -18.12 -7.29 0.79
N ASN A 175 -17.67 -7.45 2.04
CA ASN A 175 -18.32 -8.30 3.05
C ASN A 175 -19.79 -7.93 3.33
N SER A 176 -20.21 -6.71 2.99
CA SER A 176 -21.62 -6.28 3.04
C SER A 176 -22.49 -6.89 1.92
N GLY A 177 -21.91 -7.62 0.97
CA GLY A 177 -22.58 -8.14 -0.22
C GLY A 177 -22.65 -7.15 -1.38
N LYS A 178 -22.20 -5.89 -1.19
CA LYS A 178 -22.09 -4.91 -2.28
C LYS A 178 -21.05 -5.37 -3.29
N ARG A 179 -21.42 -5.33 -4.57
CA ARG A 179 -20.54 -5.69 -5.70
C ARG A 179 -20.37 -4.53 -6.65
N MET A 180 -19.18 -4.41 -7.21
CA MET A 180 -18.84 -3.42 -8.24
C MET A 180 -17.97 -4.11 -9.29
N VAL A 181 -18.37 -4.03 -10.55
CA VAL A 181 -17.60 -4.58 -11.67
C VAL A 181 -17.20 -3.43 -12.56
N ILE A 182 -15.92 -3.43 -12.92
CA ILE A 182 -15.34 -2.38 -13.73
C ILE A 182 -14.50 -3.06 -14.79
N GLU A 183 -14.83 -2.80 -16.04
CA GLU A 183 -14.21 -3.44 -17.19
C GLU A 183 -13.83 -2.36 -18.19
N LYS A 184 -12.59 -2.43 -18.68
CA LYS A 184 -12.17 -1.64 -19.82
C LYS A 184 -11.94 -2.57 -21.00
N ILE A 185 -12.58 -2.22 -22.11
CA ILE A 185 -12.35 -2.83 -23.41
C ILE A 185 -11.47 -1.84 -24.18
N SER A 186 -10.25 -2.26 -24.53
CA SER A 186 -9.42 -1.49 -25.45
C SER A 186 -9.93 -1.75 -26.86
N SER A 187 -10.66 -0.79 -27.43
CA SER A 187 -11.04 -0.83 -28.85
C SER A 187 -9.80 -0.51 -29.68
N SER A 188 -9.49 -1.38 -30.65
CA SER A 188 -8.42 -1.20 -31.65
C SER A 188 -8.61 0.07 -32.49
#